data_AF-A0A7I8BUS2-F1
#
_entry.id   AF-A0A7I8BUS2-F1
#
_cell.length_a   1.000
_cell.length_b   1.000
_cell.length_c   1.000
_cell.angle_alpha   90.00
_cell.angle_beta   90.00
_cell.angle_gamma   90.00
#
_symmetry.space_group_name_H-M   'P 1'
#
loop_
_entity.id
_entity.type
_entity.pdbx_description
1 polymer ?
#
loop_
_entity_poly.entity_id
_entity_poly.type
_entity_poly.pdbx_seq_one_letter_code
_entity_poly.pdbx_strand_id
1 'polypeptide(L)'
;MAKTASTDTAGLSPTSTEGSDNSPLPESYEAALAELEGLVGRMEGGSLSLEESLAAYRRGAVLVAFCQQQLEKVEQQVRVLDGETLKPLPVNTAGTTAADSGDDL
;
A
#
# COMPACT_ATOMS: atom_id res chain seq x y z
N MET A 1 -63.38 1.15 -34.38
CA MET A 1 -63.10 2.20 -33.38
C MET A 1 -62.38 1.51 -32.23
N ALA A 2 -61.04 1.50 -32.23
CA ALA A 2 -60.19 2.40 -31.42
C ALA A 2 -60.54 2.29 -29.92
N LYS A 3 -59.77 1.62 -29.06
CA LYS A 3 -58.52 2.07 -28.37
C LYS A 3 -58.75 1.59 -26.91
N THR A 4 -57.87 0.99 -26.10
CA THR A 4 -56.43 1.12 -25.85
C THR A 4 -56.01 -0.06 -24.95
N ALA A 5 -54.84 -0.63 -25.20
CA ALA A 5 -54.12 -1.44 -24.24
C ALA A 5 -53.52 -0.53 -23.15
N SER A 6 -53.46 -1.00 -21.91
CA SER A 6 -52.64 -0.36 -20.87
C SER A 6 -52.16 -1.43 -19.90
N THR A 7 -51.23 -2.26 -20.36
CA THR A 7 -50.28 -2.97 -19.49
C THR A 7 -49.21 -1.96 -19.10
N ASP A 8 -49.43 -1.26 -17.99
CA ASP A 8 -48.37 -0.52 -17.30
C ASP A 8 -47.58 -1.54 -16.47
N THR A 9 -46.77 -2.31 -17.18
CA THR A 9 -45.63 -3.00 -16.59
C THR A 9 -44.63 -1.90 -16.25
N ALA A 10 -44.74 -1.38 -15.04
CA ALA A 10 -43.69 -0.62 -14.39
C ALA A 10 -42.45 -1.51 -14.33
N GLY A 11 -41.65 -1.42 -15.37
CA GLY A 11 -40.30 -1.95 -15.41
C GLY A 11 -39.50 -1.20 -14.36
N LEU A 12 -39.38 -1.78 -13.17
CA LEU A 12 -38.24 -1.54 -12.32
C LEU A 12 -37.02 -1.98 -13.13
N SER A 13 -36.35 -1.01 -13.73
CA SER A 13 -35.00 -1.19 -14.23
C SER A 13 -34.17 -1.77 -13.08
N PRO A 14 -33.40 -2.85 -13.29
CA PRO A 14 -32.39 -3.23 -12.33
C PRO A 14 -31.32 -2.15 -12.41
N THR A 15 -31.36 -1.18 -11.50
CA THR A 15 -30.20 -0.33 -11.26
C THR A 15 -29.15 -1.23 -10.64
N SER A 16 -28.39 -1.92 -11.49
CA SER A 16 -27.12 -2.53 -11.16
C SER A 16 -26.16 -1.40 -10.79
N THR A 17 -26.30 -0.84 -9.60
CA THR A 17 -25.22 -0.12 -8.92
C THR A 17 -24.34 -1.18 -8.26
N GLU A 18 -23.73 -2.04 -9.07
CA GLU A 18 -22.56 -2.78 -8.64
C GLU A 18 -21.38 -1.82 -8.72
N GLY A 19 -21.16 -1.09 -7.61
CA GLY A 19 -19.90 -0.41 -7.35
C GLY A 19 -18.80 -1.45 -7.22
N SER A 20 -18.28 -1.92 -8.34
CA SER A 20 -16.99 -2.59 -8.39
C SER A 20 -15.93 -1.56 -8.02
N ASP A 21 -15.60 -1.50 -6.73
CA ASP A 21 -14.38 -0.93 -6.18
C ASP A 21 -13.15 -1.75 -6.64
N ASN A 22 -13.05 -2.04 -7.94
CA ASN A 22 -12.05 -2.92 -8.54
C ASN A 22 -11.06 -2.14 -9.41
N SER A 23 -10.73 -0.91 -8.98
CA SER A 23 -9.64 -0.18 -9.62
C SER A 23 -8.32 -0.90 -9.30
N PRO A 24 -7.50 -1.20 -10.33
CA PRO A 24 -6.25 -1.92 -10.14
C PRO A 24 -5.33 -1.17 -9.17
N LEU A 25 -4.48 -1.94 -8.50
CA LEU A 25 -3.43 -1.37 -7.65
C LEU A 25 -2.41 -0.61 -8.53
N PRO A 26 -1.80 0.46 -8.01
CA PRO A 26 -0.75 1.19 -8.71
C PRO A 26 0.46 0.31 -9.00
N GLU A 27 1.16 0.58 -10.11
CA GLU A 27 2.37 -0.17 -10.48
C GLU A 27 3.62 0.22 -9.67
N SER A 28 3.60 1.42 -9.05
CA SER A 28 4.74 1.96 -8.30
C SER A 28 4.32 2.86 -7.15
N TYR A 29 5.23 3.11 -6.21
CA TYR A 29 5.03 4.04 -5.09
C TYR A 29 4.67 5.45 -5.59
N GLU A 30 5.42 5.97 -6.56
CA GLU A 30 5.18 7.30 -7.14
C GLU A 30 3.80 7.40 -7.81
N ALA A 31 3.37 6.34 -8.51
CA ALA A 31 2.03 6.30 -9.11
C ALA A 31 0.93 6.30 -8.04
N ALA A 32 1.12 5.54 -6.94
CA ALA A 32 0.18 5.52 -5.83
C ALA A 32 0.08 6.88 -5.12
N LEU A 33 1.21 7.55 -4.93
CA LEU A 33 1.29 8.86 -4.30
C LEU A 33 0.60 9.94 -5.17
N ALA A 34 0.90 9.98 -6.46
CA ALA A 34 0.27 10.92 -7.39
C ALA A 34 -1.26 10.73 -7.46
N GLU A 35 -1.73 9.49 -7.43
CA GLU A 35 -3.16 9.20 -7.39
C GLU A 35 -3.81 9.67 -6.06
N LEU A 36 -3.12 9.44 -4.94
CA LEU A 36 -3.58 9.87 -3.62
C LEU A 36 -3.68 11.39 -3.52
N GLU A 37 -2.67 12.11 -4.00
CA GLU A 37 -2.66 13.59 -4.06
C GLU A 37 -3.82 14.12 -4.91
N GLY A 38 -4.04 13.55 -6.10
CA GLY A 38 -5.17 13.92 -6.95
C GLY A 38 -6.52 13.63 -6.29
N LEU A 39 -6.63 12.53 -5.55
CA LEU A 39 -7.83 12.16 -4.80
C LEU A 39 -8.11 13.12 -3.65
N VAL A 40 -7.09 13.48 -2.86
CA VAL A 40 -7.19 14.47 -1.79
C VAL A 40 -7.60 15.83 -2.36
N GLY A 41 -6.98 16.28 -3.46
CA GLY A 41 -7.35 17.53 -4.11
C GLY A 41 -8.82 17.57 -4.56
N ARG A 42 -9.38 16.45 -5.02
CA ARG A 42 -10.83 16.35 -5.31
C ARG A 42 -11.70 16.41 -4.06
N MET A 43 -11.26 15.81 -2.96
CA MET A 43 -11.99 15.84 -1.68
C MET A 43 -12.00 17.25 -1.09
N GLU A 44 -10.88 17.97 -1.17
CA GLU A 44 -10.77 19.35 -0.70
C GLU A 44 -11.55 20.33 -1.58
N GLY A 45 -11.78 20.00 -2.85
CA GLY A 45 -12.59 20.79 -3.78
C GLY A 45 -14.08 20.88 -3.39
N GLY A 46 -14.58 20.02 -2.50
CA GLY A 46 -15.92 20.13 -1.91
C GLY A 46 -17.09 19.87 -2.86
N SER A 47 -16.84 19.43 -4.09
CA SER A 47 -17.87 19.15 -5.12
C SER A 47 -18.33 17.69 -5.16
N LEU A 48 -17.84 16.83 -4.26
CA LEU A 48 -18.19 15.41 -4.21
C LEU A 48 -19.52 15.20 -3.49
N SER A 49 -20.36 14.33 -4.04
CA SER A 49 -21.50 13.78 -3.32
C SER A 49 -21.06 12.89 -2.15
N LEU A 50 -22.01 12.47 -1.31
CA LEU A 50 -21.75 11.60 -0.18
C LEU A 50 -21.20 10.23 -0.61
N GLU A 51 -21.83 9.58 -1.59
CA GLU A 51 -21.32 8.32 -2.17
C GLU A 51 -19.92 8.48 -2.74
N GLU A 52 -19.65 9.55 -3.50
CA GLU A 52 -18.33 9.79 -4.08
C GLU A 52 -17.27 10.06 -3.01
N SER A 53 -17.62 10.76 -1.93
CA SER A 53 -16.73 10.99 -0.79
C SER A 53 -16.36 9.68 -0.10
N LEU A 54 -17.34 8.77 0.06
CA LEU A 54 -17.12 7.45 0.63
C LEU A 54 -16.21 6.59 -0.28
N ALA A 55 -16.45 6.61 -1.59
CA ALA A 55 -15.63 5.91 -2.58
C ALA A 55 -14.19 6.46 -2.61
N ALA A 56 -14.03 7.78 -2.58
CA ALA A 56 -12.73 8.44 -2.52
C ALA A 56 -11.97 8.02 -1.25
N TYR A 57 -12.63 8.01 -0.09
CA TYR A 57 -12.04 7.53 1.16
C TYR A 57 -11.57 6.07 1.07
N ARG A 58 -12.41 5.16 0.56
CA ARG A 58 -12.02 3.74 0.40
C ARG A 58 -10.81 3.57 -0.51
N ARG A 59 -10.80 4.26 -1.66
CA ARG A 59 -9.65 4.24 -2.58
C ARG A 59 -8.40 4.81 -1.92
N GLY A 60 -8.52 5.93 -1.21
CA GLY A 60 -7.41 6.53 -0.47
C GLY A 60 -6.81 5.57 0.56
N ALA A 61 -7.64 4.84 1.32
CA ALA A 61 -7.17 3.84 2.27
C ALA A 61 -6.37 2.70 1.60
N VAL A 62 -6.80 2.24 0.42
CA VAL A 62 -6.08 1.23 -0.38
C VAL A 62 -4.72 1.77 -0.85
N LEU A 63 -4.68 3.01 -1.34
CA LEU A 63 -3.43 3.64 -1.81
C LEU A 63 -2.43 3.83 -0.66
N VAL A 64 -2.88 4.28 0.52
CA VAL A 64 -2.04 4.42 1.71
C VAL A 64 -1.47 3.08 2.14
N ALA A 65 -2.29 2.03 2.18
CA ALA A 65 -1.83 0.68 2.54
C ALA A 65 -0.77 0.17 1.54
N PHE A 66 -0.97 0.41 0.25
CA PHE A 66 0.01 0.06 -0.78
C PHE A 66 1.34 0.80 -0.58
N CYS A 67 1.30 2.11 -0.31
CA CYS A 67 2.51 2.91 -0.05
C CYS A 67 3.29 2.37 1.16
N GLN A 68 2.60 2.05 2.26
CA GLN A 68 3.23 1.48 3.45
C GLN A 68 3.90 0.13 3.17
N GLN A 69 3.22 -0.76 2.44
CA GLN A 69 3.79 -2.06 2.06
C GLN A 69 5.03 -1.92 1.18
N GLN A 70 5.07 -0.94 0.28
CA GLN A 70 6.24 -0.70 -0.55
C GLN A 70 7.43 -0.21 0.29
N LEU A 71 7.20 0.67 1.26
CA LEU A 71 8.25 1.13 2.17
C LEU A 71 8.77 0.00 3.06
N GLU A 72 7.89 -0.84 3.60
CA GLU A 72 8.28 -2.02 4.38
C GLU A 72 9.17 -2.99 3.58
N LYS A 73 8.82 -3.25 2.32
CA LYS A 73 9.63 -4.09 1.43
C LYS A 73 11.03 -3.51 1.23
N VAL A 74 11.14 -2.21 1.01
CA VAL A 74 12.42 -1.52 0.82
C VAL A 74 13.23 -1.56 2.12
N GLU A 75 12.62 -1.30 3.27
CA GLU A 75 13.29 -1.38 4.58
C GLU A 75 13.84 -2.79 4.83
N GLN A 76 13.05 -3.82 4.54
CA GLN A 76 13.47 -5.21 4.68
C GLN A 76 14.65 -5.55 3.75
N GLN A 77 14.65 -5.05 2.52
CA GLN A 77 15.76 -5.22 1.58
C GLN A 77 17.04 -4.56 2.08
N VAL A 78 16.95 -3.32 2.56
CA VAL A 78 18.09 -2.60 3.14
C VAL A 78 18.66 -3.36 4.34
N ARG A 79 17.80 -3.84 5.25
CA ARG A 79 18.21 -4.61 6.43
C ARG A 79 18.95 -5.90 6.07
N VAL A 80 18.54 -6.59 5.02
CA VAL A 80 19.24 -7.80 4.53
C VAL A 80 20.60 -7.43 3.96
N LEU A 81 20.69 -6.38 3.15
CA LEU A 81 21.95 -5.88 2.58
C LEU A 81 22.94 -5.48 3.69
N ASP A 82 22.48 -4.77 4.71
CA ASP A 82 23.29 -4.38 5.87
C ASP A 82 23.74 -5.62 6.66
N GLY A 83 22.84 -6.58 6.89
CA GLY A 83 23.13 -7.83 7.60
C GLY A 83 24.10 -8.74 6.85
N GLU A 84 24.02 -8.80 5.51
CA GLU A 84 24.98 -9.52 4.67
C GLU A 84 26.34 -8.82 4.63
N THR A 85 26.35 -7.48 4.62
CA THR A 85 27.59 -6.68 4.68
C THR A 85 28.31 -6.84 6.02
N LEU A 86 27.56 -7.08 7.11
CA LEU A 86 28.09 -7.21 8.47
C LEU A 86 28.46 -8.63 8.88
N LYS A 87 28.51 -9.63 7.99
CA LYS A 87 28.93 -10.99 8.36
C LYS A 87 30.33 -10.95 9.00
N PRO A 88 30.45 -11.17 10.33
CA PRO A 88 31.74 -11.10 10.98
C PRO A 88 32.60 -12.20 10.39
N LEU A 89 33.70 -11.81 9.74
CA LEU A 89 34.74 -12.76 9.39
C LEU A 89 35.13 -13.46 10.70
N PRO A 90 35.21 -14.80 10.75
CA PRO A 90 35.64 -15.47 11.95
C PRO A 90 37.03 -14.93 12.28
N VAL A 91 37.12 -14.10 13.32
CA VAL A 91 38.40 -13.70 13.87
C VAL A 91 38.93 -14.97 14.51
N ASN A 92 39.79 -15.66 13.76
CA ASN A 92 40.48 -16.82 14.25
C ASN A 92 41.44 -16.31 15.34
N THR A 93 41.00 -16.29 16.59
CA THR A 93 41.83 -16.05 17.77
C THR A 93 42.75 -17.26 18.03
N ALA A 94 43.35 -17.82 16.98
CA ALA A 94 44.43 -18.78 17.06
C ALA A 94 45.73 -18.02 16.82
N GLY A 95 46.38 -17.59 17.90
CA GLY A 95 47.74 -17.05 17.84
C GLY A 95 47.96 -15.76 18.60
N THR A 96 47.70 -15.73 19.90
CA THR A 96 48.57 -14.98 20.82
C THR A 96 48.64 -15.77 22.12
N THR A 97 49.47 -16.81 22.08
CA THR A 97 50.20 -17.29 23.26
C THR A 97 51.26 -16.24 23.59
N ALA A 98 50.98 -15.38 24.56
CA ALA A 98 52.00 -14.74 25.38
C ALA A 98 51.55 -15.06 26.82
N ALA A 99 52.02 -16.13 27.44
CA ALA A 99 53.37 -16.24 27.98
C ALA A 99 53.79 -14.91 28.64
N ASP A 100 53.18 -14.60 29.78
CA ASP A 100 53.87 -13.86 30.83
C ASP A 100 53.81 -14.70 32.11
N SER A 101 54.90 -15.42 32.31
CA SER A 101 55.27 -16.03 33.57
C SER A 101 56.34 -15.11 34.18
N GLY A 102 55.97 -14.41 35.24
CA GLY A 102 56.87 -13.84 36.26
C GLY A 102 56.02 -13.77 37.53
N ASP A 103 56.26 -14.50 38.62
CA ASP A 103 57.51 -14.66 39.38
C ASP A 103 58.13 -13.30 39.72
N ASP A 104 57.56 -12.60 40.72
CA ASP A 104 58.28 -12.05 41.89
C ASP A 104 57.30 -11.35 42.88
N LEU A 105 57.46 -11.67 44.18
CA LEU A 105 56.87 -11.11 45.42
C LEU A 105 55.56 -11.72 45.98
#